data_AF-A0A7X7PQF0-F1
#
_entry.id   AF-A0A7X7PQF0-F1
#
_cell.length_a   1.000
_cell.length_b   1.000
_cell.length_c   1.000
_cell.angle_alpha   90.00
_cell.angle_beta   90.00
_cell.angle_gamma   90.00
#
_symmetry.space_group_name_H-M   'P 1'
#
loop_
_entity.id
_entity.type
_entity.pdbx_description
1 polymer ?
#
loop_
_entity_poly.entity_id
_entity_poly.type
_entity_poly.pdbx_seq_one_letter_code
_entity_poly.pdbx_strand_id
1 'polypeptide(L)'
;LLTVIVTAAGLVSSELRSGSAALTLAKPISRAAFVVGKLSAYLLHLLAATVLGTALCVGATAILFGAAPLGDLLQAVALWLVYVLLLTCFIVLLSCTLRSQLGVAALGIATFIALSALSLLQPLAQTPVGMADVVTAAMAGTAFSATWPLVTSAALALVLLATALLVFQRKEI
;
A
#
# COMPACT_ATOMS: atom_id res chain seq x y z
N LEU A 1 7.57 0.79 -5.31
CA LEU A 1 6.10 0.95 -5.44
C LEU A 1 5.49 0.01 -6.46
N LEU A 2 5.95 -0.04 -7.72
CA LEU A 2 5.37 -0.94 -8.73
C LEU A 2 5.35 -2.42 -8.31
N THR A 3 6.44 -2.92 -7.72
CA THR A 3 6.50 -4.29 -7.18
C THR A 3 5.42 -4.53 -6.11
N VAL A 4 5.22 -3.55 -5.22
CA VAL A 4 4.15 -3.61 -4.20
C VAL A 4 2.80 -3.71 -4.90
N ILE A 5 2.54 -2.85 -5.88
CA ILE A 5 1.26 -2.82 -6.60
C ILE A 5 0.97 -4.16 -7.29
N VAL A 6 1.94 -4.69 -8.03
CA VAL A 6 1.79 -5.92 -8.82
C VAL A 6 1.67 -7.16 -7.93
N THR A 7 2.41 -7.21 -6.82
CA THR A 7 2.32 -8.33 -5.86
C THR A 7 1.02 -8.30 -5.07
N ALA A 8 0.59 -7.12 -4.62
CA ALA A 8 -0.68 -6.96 -3.91
C ALA A 8 -1.90 -7.28 -4.81
N ALA A 9 -1.79 -7.03 -6.12
CA ALA A 9 -2.88 -7.30 -7.06
C ALA A 9 -3.36 -8.76 -7.01
N GLY A 10 -2.46 -9.70 -6.76
CA GLY A 10 -2.76 -11.12 -6.68
C GLY A 10 -3.31 -11.61 -5.35
N LEU A 11 -3.43 -10.77 -4.31
CA LEU A 11 -3.76 -11.23 -2.94
C LEU A 11 -5.06 -12.04 -2.89
N VAL A 12 -6.11 -11.55 -3.55
CA VAL A 12 -7.44 -12.18 -3.59
C VAL A 12 -7.83 -12.59 -5.01
N SER A 13 -7.53 -11.77 -6.03
CA SER A 13 -8.03 -12.01 -7.39
C SER A 13 -7.44 -13.27 -8.02
N SER A 14 -6.20 -13.66 -7.67
CA SER A 14 -5.58 -14.88 -8.20
C SER A 14 -6.36 -16.14 -7.77
N GLU A 15 -6.78 -16.19 -6.52
CA GLU A 15 -7.57 -17.30 -5.97
C GLU A 15 -9.02 -17.29 -6.44
N LEU A 16 -9.60 -16.11 -6.66
CA LEU A 16 -10.91 -16.00 -7.31
C LEU A 16 -10.89 -16.46 -8.77
N ARG A 17 -9.75 -16.29 -9.45
CA ARG A 17 -9.55 -16.74 -10.83
C ARG A 17 -9.35 -18.24 -10.92
N SER A 18 -8.56 -18.81 -10.01
CA SER A 18 -8.27 -20.25 -9.98
C SER A 18 -9.39 -21.08 -9.33
N GLY A 19 -10.32 -20.45 -8.61
CA GLY A 19 -11.36 -21.11 -7.85
C GLY A 19 -10.91 -21.63 -6.48
N SER A 20 -9.64 -21.46 -6.11
CA SER A 20 -9.11 -21.93 -4.82
C SER A 20 -9.72 -21.20 -3.62
N ALA A 21 -10.26 -20.00 -3.83
CA ALA A 21 -10.98 -19.26 -2.79
C ALA A 21 -12.19 -20.06 -2.24
N ALA A 22 -12.91 -20.79 -3.10
CA ALA A 22 -14.05 -21.60 -2.70
C ALA A 22 -13.63 -22.76 -1.78
N LEU A 23 -12.49 -23.41 -2.07
CA LEU A 23 -11.93 -24.49 -1.25
C LEU A 23 -11.49 -24.00 0.14
N THR A 24 -10.92 -22.79 0.20
CA THR A 24 -10.49 -22.19 1.47
C THR A 24 -11.68 -21.79 2.33
N LEU A 25 -12.73 -21.23 1.71
CA LEU A 25 -13.95 -20.77 2.38
C LEU A 25 -14.95 -21.89 2.68
N ALA A 26 -14.73 -23.11 2.19
CA ALA A 26 -15.48 -24.29 2.61
C ALA A 26 -15.17 -24.68 4.07
N LYS A 27 -14.01 -24.25 4.60
CA LYS A 27 -13.68 -24.36 6.02
C LYS A 27 -14.42 -23.28 6.82
N PRO A 28 -14.67 -23.47 8.13
CA PRO A 28 -15.38 -22.50 8.97
C PRO A 28 -14.52 -21.25 9.29
N ILE A 29 -14.10 -20.54 8.25
CA ILE A 29 -13.32 -19.31 8.30
C ILE A 29 -14.20 -18.19 7.77
N SER A 30 -14.24 -17.06 8.48
CA SER A 30 -15.02 -15.92 8.00
C SER A 30 -14.38 -15.33 6.73
N ARG A 31 -15.22 -14.82 5.83
CA ARG A 31 -14.78 -14.13 4.61
C ARG A 31 -13.87 -12.93 4.91
N ALA A 32 -14.11 -12.25 6.04
CA ALA A 32 -13.26 -11.17 6.50
C ALA A 32 -11.87 -11.67 6.94
N ALA A 33 -11.81 -12.79 7.69
CA ALA A 33 -10.55 -13.39 8.11
C ALA A 33 -9.70 -13.85 6.91
N PHE A 34 -10.34 -14.32 5.83
CA PHE A 34 -9.64 -14.65 4.58
C PHE A 34 -8.90 -13.43 3.99
N VAL A 35 -9.57 -12.28 3.86
CA VAL A 35 -8.97 -11.06 3.28
C VAL A 35 -7.94 -10.45 4.25
N VAL A 36 -8.30 -10.29 5.52
CA VAL A 36 -7.43 -9.67 6.53
C VAL A 36 -6.18 -10.51 6.78
N GLY A 37 -6.29 -11.84 6.80
CA GLY A 37 -5.13 -12.73 6.96
C GLY A 37 -4.13 -12.56 5.82
N LYS A 38 -4.61 -12.49 4.58
CA LYS A 38 -3.77 -12.25 3.40
C LYS A 38 -3.13 -10.88 3.42
N LEU A 39 -3.90 -9.83 3.73
CA LEU A 39 -3.36 -8.49 3.89
C LEU A 39 -2.31 -8.42 5.00
N SER A 40 -2.55 -9.06 6.14
CA SER A 40 -1.63 -9.07 7.28
C SER A 40 -0.32 -9.76 6.94
N ALA A 41 -0.38 -10.94 6.29
CA ALA A 41 0.82 -11.64 5.82
C ALA A 41 1.61 -10.81 4.81
N TYR A 42 0.92 -10.12 3.90
CA TYR A 42 1.54 -9.22 2.93
C TYR A 42 2.23 -8.02 3.59
N LEU A 43 1.54 -7.34 4.51
CA LEU A 43 2.10 -6.18 5.22
C LEU A 43 3.27 -6.57 6.11
N LEU A 44 3.23 -7.76 6.73
CA LEU A 44 4.36 -8.28 7.51
C LEU A 44 5.57 -8.55 6.63
N HIS A 45 5.38 -9.18 5.46
CA HIS A 45 6.45 -9.40 4.50
C HIS A 45 7.04 -8.08 4.00
N LEU A 46 6.18 -7.13 3.64
CA LEU A 46 6.58 -5.79 3.21
C LEU A 46 7.39 -5.08 4.31
N LEU A 47 6.92 -5.08 5.55
CA LEU A 47 7.61 -4.45 6.68
C LEU A 47 8.98 -5.07 6.90
N ALA A 48 9.09 -6.41 6.88
CA ALA A 48 10.37 -7.10 7.02
C ALA A 48 11.34 -6.72 5.89
N ALA A 49 10.85 -6.70 4.64
CA ALA A 49 11.66 -6.29 3.49
C ALA A 49 12.11 -4.82 3.59
N THR A 50 11.24 -3.92 4.05
CA THR A 50 11.58 -2.51 4.28
C THR A 50 12.62 -2.36 5.38
N VAL A 51 12.46 -3.02 6.53
CA VAL A 51 13.44 -2.98 7.63
C VAL A 51 14.80 -3.48 7.17
N LEU A 52 14.85 -4.62 6.49
CA LEU A 52 16.10 -5.18 5.97
C LEU A 52 16.73 -4.25 4.91
N GLY A 53 15.92 -3.74 3.97
CA GLY A 53 16.39 -2.81 2.96
C GLY A 53 16.95 -1.52 3.56
N THR A 54 16.24 -0.92 4.51
CA THR A 54 16.69 0.28 5.23
C THR A 54 17.98 0.00 6.00
N ALA A 55 18.09 -1.12 6.72
CA ALA A 55 19.30 -1.49 7.46
C ALA A 55 20.51 -1.68 6.53
N LEU A 56 20.31 -2.32 5.38
CA LEU A 56 21.36 -2.49 4.36
C LEU A 56 21.81 -1.14 3.79
N CYS A 57 20.86 -0.26 3.45
CA CYS A 57 21.18 1.08 2.95
C CYS A 57 21.95 1.90 3.99
N VAL A 58 21.47 1.91 5.25
CA VAL A 58 22.15 2.61 6.35
C VAL A 58 23.56 2.06 6.57
N GLY A 59 23.72 0.73 6.61
CA GLY A 59 25.01 0.09 6.80
C GLY A 59 25.99 0.42 5.66
N ALA A 60 25.51 0.33 4.41
CA ALA A 60 26.31 0.70 3.24
C ALA A 60 26.72 2.17 3.25
N THR A 61 25.79 3.08 3.57
CA THR A 61 26.11 4.51 3.70
C THR A 61 27.10 4.78 4.82
N ALA A 62 26.96 4.11 5.98
CA ALA A 62 27.88 4.24 7.10
C ALA A 62 29.31 3.83 6.73
N ILE A 63 29.47 2.74 5.97
CA ILE A 63 30.78 2.24 5.53
C ILE A 63 31.41 3.18 4.49
N LEU A 64 30.62 3.68 3.53
CA LEU A 64 31.14 4.43 2.38
C LEU A 64 31.28 5.94 2.63
N PHE A 65 30.38 6.51 3.42
CA PHE A 65 30.22 7.97 3.56
C PHE A 65 30.16 8.44 5.02
N GLY A 66 30.17 7.52 6.00
CA GLY A 66 30.03 7.85 7.42
C GLY A 66 28.57 7.94 7.89
N ALA A 67 28.37 8.42 9.11
CA ALA A 67 27.08 8.39 9.78
C ALA A 67 25.99 9.20 9.03
N ALA A 68 24.87 8.54 8.74
CA ALA A 68 23.71 9.17 8.11
C ALA A 68 22.72 9.74 9.16
N PRO A 69 21.94 10.78 8.83
CA PRO A 69 20.88 11.29 9.70
C PRO A 69 19.72 10.27 9.79
N LEU A 70 19.81 9.37 10.76
CA LEU A 70 18.83 8.28 10.93
C LEU A 70 17.42 8.77 11.22
N GLY A 71 17.27 9.90 11.93
CA GLY A 71 15.97 10.48 12.26
C GLY A 71 15.14 10.79 11.01
N ASP A 72 15.74 11.56 10.09
CA ASP A 72 15.09 11.99 8.84
C ASP A 72 14.77 10.79 7.95
N LEU A 73 15.69 9.81 7.86
CA LEU A 73 15.47 8.58 7.12
C LEU A 73 14.29 7.77 7.68
N LEU A 74 14.24 7.57 9.00
CA LEU A 74 13.16 6.81 9.65
C LEU A 74 11.81 7.52 9.48
N GLN A 75 11.80 8.87 9.52
CA GLN A 75 10.61 9.66 9.24
C GLN A 75 10.14 9.47 7.79
N ALA A 76 11.04 9.53 6.81
CA ALA A 76 10.71 9.30 5.41
C ALA A 76 10.19 7.87 5.17
N VAL A 77 10.79 6.86 5.80
CA VAL A 77 10.33 5.46 5.74
C VAL A 77 8.94 5.31 6.35
N ALA A 78 8.66 5.94 7.49
CA ALA A 78 7.34 5.90 8.12
C ALA A 78 6.26 6.51 7.24
N LEU A 79 6.52 7.68 6.63
CA LEU A 79 5.61 8.33 5.68
C LEU A 79 5.38 7.45 4.45
N TRP A 80 6.44 6.84 3.92
CA TRP A 80 6.34 5.92 2.79
C TRP A 80 5.49 4.69 3.11
N LEU A 81 5.61 4.12 4.32
CA LEU A 81 4.79 2.99 4.76
C LEU A 81 3.30 3.32 4.79
N VAL A 82 2.91 4.53 5.21
CA VAL A 82 1.51 4.98 5.16
C VAL A 82 1.03 5.13 3.73
N TYR A 83 1.86 5.70 2.85
CA TYR A 83 1.52 5.81 1.43
C TYR A 83 1.35 4.43 0.77
N VAL A 84 2.22 3.48 1.09
CA VAL A 84 2.10 2.09 0.61
C VAL A 84 0.86 1.41 1.15
N LEU A 85 0.52 1.63 2.42
CA LEU A 85 -0.69 1.08 3.03
C LEU A 85 -1.94 1.58 2.29
N LEU A 86 -2.01 2.87 1.99
CA LEU A 86 -3.11 3.46 1.21
C LEU A 86 -3.28 2.76 -0.15
N LEU A 87 -2.20 2.65 -0.92
CA LEU A 87 -2.25 2.01 -2.23
C LEU A 87 -2.59 0.52 -2.13
N THR A 88 -2.10 -0.16 -1.10
CA THR A 88 -2.37 -1.58 -0.87
C THR A 88 -3.83 -1.81 -0.51
N CYS A 89 -4.43 -0.97 0.35
CA CYS A 89 -5.86 -1.04 0.66
C CYS A 89 -6.73 -0.80 -0.58
N PHE A 90 -6.36 0.15 -1.44
CA PHE A 90 -7.02 0.36 -2.73
C PHE A 90 -6.92 -0.88 -3.63
N ILE A 91 -5.74 -1.49 -3.71
CA ILE A 91 -5.52 -2.70 -4.51
C ILE A 91 -6.30 -3.89 -3.94
N VAL A 92 -6.37 -4.05 -2.62
CA VAL A 92 -7.17 -5.10 -1.99
C VAL A 92 -8.66 -4.94 -2.33
N LEU A 93 -9.17 -3.70 -2.35
CA LEU A 93 -10.53 -3.44 -2.82
C LEU A 93 -10.71 -3.91 -4.27
N LEU A 94 -9.78 -3.57 -5.17
CA LEU A 94 -9.82 -4.04 -6.56
C LEU A 94 -9.67 -5.57 -6.69
N SER A 95 -8.80 -6.20 -5.89
CA SER A 95 -8.63 -7.66 -5.87
C SER A 95 -9.87 -8.38 -5.33
N CYS A 96 -10.64 -7.75 -4.45
CA CYS A 96 -11.90 -8.28 -3.95
C CYS A 96 -13.04 -8.11 -4.97
N THR A 97 -13.00 -7.11 -5.85
CA THR A 97 -14.03 -6.88 -6.88
C THR A 97 -13.75 -7.67 -8.17
N LEU A 98 -12.51 -7.66 -8.65
CA LEU A 98 -12.11 -8.24 -9.94
C LEU A 98 -11.52 -9.63 -9.78
N ARG A 99 -11.78 -10.52 -10.75
CA ARG A 99 -11.12 -11.84 -10.85
C ARG A 99 -9.80 -11.78 -11.64
N SER A 100 -9.51 -10.68 -12.34
CA SER A 100 -8.30 -10.56 -13.17
C SER A 100 -7.16 -9.90 -12.40
N GLN A 101 -6.13 -10.66 -12.04
CA GLN A 101 -4.91 -10.12 -11.40
C GLN A 101 -4.24 -9.04 -12.27
N LEU A 102 -4.15 -9.28 -13.58
CA LEU A 102 -3.59 -8.30 -14.51
C LEU A 102 -4.42 -7.01 -14.55
N GLY A 103 -5.76 -7.14 -14.54
CA GLY A 103 -6.65 -5.98 -14.51
C GLY A 103 -6.51 -5.17 -13.22
N VAL A 104 -6.36 -5.83 -12.08
CA VAL A 104 -6.10 -5.18 -10.79
C VAL A 104 -4.77 -4.46 -10.79
N ALA A 105 -3.71 -5.11 -11.28
CA ALA A 105 -2.38 -4.50 -11.36
C ALA A 105 -2.38 -3.26 -12.26
N ALA A 106 -3.00 -3.36 -13.44
CA ALA A 106 -3.11 -2.24 -14.38
C ALA A 106 -3.85 -1.04 -13.79
N LEU A 107 -4.99 -1.26 -13.12
CA LEU A 107 -5.74 -0.20 -12.46
C LEU A 107 -4.98 0.39 -11.27
N GLY A 108 -4.24 -0.43 -10.51
CA GLY A 108 -3.38 0.04 -9.43
C GLY A 108 -2.27 0.96 -9.94
N ILE A 109 -1.61 0.58 -11.04
CA ILE A 109 -0.56 1.40 -11.68
C ILE A 109 -1.16 2.68 -12.27
N ALA A 110 -2.29 2.59 -12.97
CA ALA A 110 -2.98 3.74 -13.53
C ALA A 110 -3.39 4.74 -12.43
N THR A 111 -3.85 4.24 -11.28
CA THR A 111 -4.18 5.08 -10.12
C THR A 111 -2.95 5.76 -9.56
N PHE A 112 -1.83 5.04 -9.40
CA PHE A 112 -0.56 5.64 -8.96
C PHE A 112 -0.10 6.78 -9.89
N ILE A 113 -0.19 6.59 -11.20
CA ILE A 113 0.14 7.64 -12.20
C ILE A 113 -0.84 8.81 -12.08
N ALA A 114 -2.15 8.54 -11.99
CA ALA A 114 -3.16 9.57 -11.88
C ALA A 114 -2.99 10.42 -10.60
N LEU A 115 -2.69 9.80 -9.46
CA LEU A 115 -2.42 10.51 -8.21
C LEU A 115 -1.19 11.41 -8.35
N SER A 116 -0.13 10.91 -8.99
CA SER A 116 1.10 11.69 -9.24
C SER A 116 0.84 12.90 -10.14
N ALA A 117 -0.06 12.79 -11.11
CA ALA A 117 -0.45 13.92 -11.96
C ALA A 117 -1.37 14.91 -11.23
N LEU A 118 -2.32 14.40 -10.44
CA LEU A 118 -3.28 15.21 -9.69
C LEU A 118 -2.63 15.96 -8.52
N SER A 119 -1.49 15.49 -7.99
CA SER A 119 -0.79 16.15 -6.90
C SER A 119 -0.23 17.52 -7.30
N LEU A 120 -0.05 17.76 -8.61
CA LEU A 120 0.32 19.07 -9.17
C LEU A 120 -0.74 20.15 -8.91
N LEU A 121 -1.99 19.75 -8.65
CA LEU A 121 -3.07 20.68 -8.31
C LEU A 121 -3.01 20.99 -6.81
N GLN A 122 -2.67 22.24 -6.48
CA GLN A 122 -2.45 22.70 -5.09
C GLN A 122 -3.56 22.33 -4.08
N PRO A 123 -4.86 22.37 -4.42
CA PRO A 123 -5.90 21.93 -3.48
C PRO A 123 -5.86 20.43 -3.16
N LEU A 124 -5.46 19.60 -4.13
CA LEU A 124 -5.41 18.15 -4.00
C LEU A 124 -4.13 17.69 -3.31
N ALA A 125 -3.04 18.46 -3.39
CA ALA A 125 -1.77 18.16 -2.71
C ALA A 125 -1.91 18.01 -1.18
N GLN A 126 -2.92 18.64 -0.56
CA GLN A 126 -3.19 18.52 0.87
C GLN A 126 -3.95 17.23 1.23
N THR A 127 -4.43 16.47 0.24
CA THR A 127 -5.22 15.24 0.42
C THR A 127 -4.34 13.99 0.25
N PRO A 128 -4.88 12.76 0.28
CA PRO A 128 -4.09 11.54 0.02
C PRO A 128 -3.35 11.53 -1.33
N VAL A 129 -3.79 12.36 -2.28
CA VAL A 129 -3.15 12.55 -3.58
C VAL A 129 -1.71 13.05 -3.44
N GLY A 130 -1.44 13.95 -2.48
CA GLY A 130 -0.11 14.54 -2.28
C GLY A 130 0.85 13.71 -1.42
N MET A 131 0.48 12.50 -0.99
CA MET A 131 1.35 11.66 -0.15
C MET A 131 2.69 11.35 -0.83
N ALA A 132 2.70 11.14 -2.14
CA ALA A 132 3.93 10.89 -2.89
C ALA A 132 4.91 12.08 -2.81
N ASP A 133 4.39 13.30 -2.84
CA ASP A 133 5.18 14.52 -2.76
C ASP A 133 5.73 14.71 -1.34
N VAL A 134 4.91 14.42 -0.31
CA VAL A 134 5.35 14.44 1.10
C VAL A 134 6.51 13.47 1.34
N VAL A 135 6.43 12.24 0.81
CA VAL A 135 7.51 11.26 0.91
C VAL A 135 8.76 11.74 0.17
N THR A 136 8.59 12.30 -1.03
CA THR A 136 9.71 12.79 -1.85
C THR A 136 10.42 13.96 -1.15
N ALA A 137 9.67 14.91 -0.59
CA ALA A 137 10.20 16.03 0.16
C ALA A 137 10.94 15.58 1.43
N ALA A 138 10.38 14.60 2.16
CA ALA A 138 11.04 14.02 3.33
C ALA A 138 12.38 13.33 2.95
N MET A 139 12.43 12.61 1.84
CA MET A 139 13.67 12.01 1.34
C MET A 139 14.69 13.04 0.86
N ALA A 140 14.22 14.17 0.32
CA ALA A 140 15.07 15.26 -0.16
C ALA A 140 15.55 16.20 0.97
N GLY A 141 15.05 16.03 2.20
CA GLY A 141 15.34 16.93 3.32
C GLY A 141 14.77 18.34 3.15
N THR A 142 13.74 18.50 2.32
CA THR A 142 13.09 19.80 2.09
C THR A 142 11.91 20.01 3.05
N ALA A 143 11.44 21.26 3.19
CA ALA A 143 10.29 21.54 4.04
C ALA A 143 9.01 20.92 3.45
N PHE A 144 8.21 20.26 4.29
CA PHE A 144 6.93 19.66 3.92
C PHE A 144 5.88 19.79 5.04
N SER A 145 4.61 19.72 4.65
CA SER A 145 3.48 19.59 5.59
C SER A 145 2.87 18.20 5.42
N ALA A 146 3.03 17.34 6.41
CA ALA A 146 2.55 15.96 6.34
C ALA A 146 1.19 15.76 7.03
N THR A 147 0.80 16.62 7.97
CA THR A 147 -0.30 16.33 8.91
C THR A 147 -1.61 16.00 8.20
N TRP A 148 -2.04 16.84 7.25
CA TRP A 148 -3.32 16.65 6.57
C TRP A 148 -3.29 15.52 5.54
N PRO A 149 -2.29 15.43 4.64
CA PRO A 149 -2.13 14.27 3.77
C PRO A 149 -2.05 12.95 4.54
N LEU A 150 -1.38 12.92 5.70
CA LEU A 150 -1.15 11.71 6.49
C LEU A 150 -2.45 11.19 7.11
N VAL A 151 -3.17 12.07 7.81
CA VAL A 151 -4.43 11.72 8.48
C VAL A 151 -5.47 11.30 7.45
N THR A 152 -5.60 12.04 6.35
CA THR A 152 -6.57 11.70 5.29
C THR A 152 -6.21 10.39 4.59
N SER A 153 -4.92 10.08 4.41
CA SER A 153 -4.48 8.82 3.80
C SER A 153 -4.75 7.62 4.71
N ALA A 154 -4.45 7.74 6.00
CA ALA A 154 -4.76 6.70 6.97
C ALA A 154 -6.26 6.46 7.07
N ALA A 155 -7.07 7.52 7.13
CA ALA A 155 -8.53 7.42 7.14
C ALA A 155 -9.06 6.77 5.86
N LEU A 156 -8.58 7.19 4.69
CA LEU A 156 -9.00 6.62 3.41
C LEU A 156 -8.59 5.15 3.28
N ALA A 157 -7.40 4.76 3.76
CA ALA A 157 -6.98 3.36 3.79
C ALA A 157 -7.94 2.48 4.60
N LEU A 158 -8.38 2.95 5.77
CA LEU A 158 -9.37 2.26 6.60
C LEU A 158 -10.73 2.15 5.91
N VAL A 159 -11.19 3.23 5.27
CA VAL A 159 -12.45 3.22 4.50
C VAL A 159 -12.38 2.24 3.32
N LEU A 160 -11.27 2.23 2.58
CA LEU A 160 -11.04 1.31 1.47
C LEU A 160 -11.01 -0.14 1.94
N LEU A 161 -10.33 -0.43 3.05
CA LEU A 161 -10.32 -1.77 3.64
C LEU A 161 -11.72 -2.20 4.09
N ALA A 162 -12.44 -1.35 4.82
CA ALA A 162 -13.81 -1.63 5.24
C ALA A 162 -14.72 -1.90 4.02
N THR A 163 -14.59 -1.10 2.96
CA THR A 163 -15.33 -1.30 1.71
C THR A 163 -14.96 -2.63 1.05
N ALA A 164 -13.67 -2.98 1.00
CA ALA A 164 -13.22 -4.26 0.45
C ALA A 164 -13.84 -5.45 1.19
N LEU A 165 -13.88 -5.40 2.53
CA LEU A 165 -14.48 -6.43 3.35
C LEU A 165 -16.00 -6.54 3.11
N LEU A 166 -16.72 -5.42 3.05
CA LEU A 166 -18.16 -5.41 2.79
C LEU A 166 -18.50 -5.96 1.39
N VAL A 167 -17.72 -5.57 0.38
CA VAL A 167 -17.87 -6.08 -0.99
C VAL A 167 -17.60 -7.59 -1.03
N PHE A 168 -16.53 -8.06 -0.40
CA PHE A 168 -16.16 -9.47 -0.41
C PHE A 168 -17.13 -10.37 0.37
N GLN A 169 -17.73 -9.84 1.45
CA GLN A 169 -18.77 -10.55 2.21
C GLN A 169 -20.00 -10.89 1.36
N ARG A 170 -20.40 -9.99 0.47
CA ARG A 170 -21.58 -10.15 -0.40
C ARG A 170 -21.27 -10.91 -1.71
N LYS A 171 -20.01 -11.23 -1.97
CA LYS A 171 -19.59 -11.83 -3.24
C LYS A 171 -19.93 -13.30 -3.30
N GLU A 172 -20.59 -13.74 -4.37
CA GLU A 172 -20.76 -15.17 -4.65
C GLU A 172 -19.43 -15.75 -5.12
N ILE A 173 -18.99 -16.83 -4.46
CA ILE A 173 -17.68 -17.48 -4.66
C ILE A 173 -17.91 -18.91 -5.10
#